data_AF-A0A382CIW0-F1
#
_entry.id   AF-A0A382CIW0-F1
#
_cell.length_a   1.000
_cell.length_b   1.000
_cell.length_c   1.000
_cell.angle_alpha   90.00
_cell.angle_beta   90.00
_cell.angle_gamma   90.00
#
_symmetry.space_group_name_H-M   'P 1'
#
loop_
_entity.id
_entity.type
_entity.pdbx_description
1 polymer ?
#
loop_
_entity_poly.entity_id
_entity_poly.type
_entity_poly.pdbx_seq_one_letter_code
_entity_poly.pdbx_strand_id
1 'polypeptide(L)'
;LYEQTTLFKLNSSTDNGRYNYFSLDATIGKDSKAFWLFGGTGDFQRVNDVDGPMDNILYGIKDHDYPYFKSNLKVPRQDSDGWKTLAVQNINLAHDVDDPNICVDTTLDETGELCPVASDDGWVVHLDDLANNKYRKLTGTPTVFKGRVYFPIYKPPDGGNRCSLGTAYICSADDECGTNKSSELAEAEGATDDEDPCYFVRAGILSELVVFGDTLYGNVAGPSDTEETLVSILAGSGEVSSYRKSWRQNY
;
A
#
# COMPACT_ATOMS: atom_id res chain seq x y z
N LEU A 1 -9.58 -29.53 0.70
CA LEU A 1 -10.46 -28.34 0.74
C LEU A 1 -9.71 -27.36 1.62
N TYR A 2 -9.29 -26.22 1.09
CA TYR A 2 -8.52 -25.25 1.88
C TYR A 2 -9.46 -24.47 2.78
N GLU A 3 -9.07 -24.27 4.03
CA GLU A 3 -9.76 -23.32 4.91
C GLU A 3 -9.42 -21.90 4.45
N GLN A 4 -10.40 -20.99 4.51
CA GLN A 4 -10.25 -19.59 4.13
C GLN A 4 -10.83 -18.73 5.25
N THR A 5 -10.18 -17.59 5.50
CA THR A 5 -10.67 -16.54 6.38
C THR A 5 -10.55 -15.21 5.65
N THR A 6 -11.50 -14.31 5.85
CA THR A 6 -11.39 -12.94 5.34
C THR A 6 -10.74 -12.13 6.46
N LEU A 7 -9.50 -11.70 6.24
CA LEU A 7 -8.76 -10.94 7.25
C LEU A 7 -9.32 -9.53 7.41
N PHE A 8 -9.55 -8.84 6.28
CA PHE A 8 -9.89 -7.42 6.27
C PHE A 8 -10.63 -7.03 4.98
N LYS A 9 -11.45 -5.98 5.03
CA LYS A 9 -12.07 -5.38 3.83
C LYS A 9 -11.53 -3.97 3.59
N LEU A 10 -11.34 -3.64 2.32
CA LEU A 10 -10.96 -2.29 1.88
C LEU A 10 -12.18 -1.40 1.55
N ASN A 11 -13.40 -1.93 1.73
CA ASN A 11 -14.67 -1.31 1.32
C ASN A 11 -14.65 -0.75 -0.11
N SER A 12 -14.13 -1.55 -1.03
CA SER A 12 -14.06 -1.17 -2.44
C SER A 12 -15.43 -1.03 -3.08
N SER A 13 -15.62 0.04 -3.84
CA SER A 13 -16.79 0.30 -4.67
C SER A 13 -16.36 0.83 -6.04
N THR A 14 -17.29 0.88 -6.98
CA THR A 14 -17.04 1.53 -8.28
C THR A 14 -16.79 3.03 -8.14
N ASP A 15 -17.28 3.64 -7.06
CA ASP A 15 -17.22 5.09 -6.85
C ASP A 15 -15.88 5.51 -6.23
N ASN A 16 -15.39 4.78 -5.21
CA ASN A 16 -14.08 5.04 -4.60
C ASN A 16 -12.91 4.43 -5.38
N GLY A 17 -13.17 3.50 -6.29
CA GLY A 17 -12.15 2.96 -7.19
C GLY A 17 -11.05 2.15 -6.49
N ARG A 18 -11.26 1.71 -5.24
CA ARG A 18 -10.28 0.97 -4.42
C ARG A 18 -10.05 -0.45 -4.91
N TYR A 19 -9.59 -0.64 -6.14
CA TYR A 19 -9.27 -1.95 -6.70
C TYR A 19 -7.89 -2.39 -6.25
N ASN A 20 -7.76 -3.64 -5.76
CA ASN A 20 -6.47 -4.21 -5.39
C ASN A 20 -5.96 -5.11 -6.53
N TYR A 21 -5.02 -4.60 -7.33
CA TYR A 21 -4.44 -5.31 -8.49
C TYR A 21 -3.11 -6.01 -8.18
N PHE A 22 -2.39 -5.50 -7.18
CA PHE A 22 -1.04 -5.96 -6.84
C PHE A 22 -1.07 -6.85 -5.61
N SER A 23 -0.10 -7.77 -5.54
CA SER A 23 0.12 -8.56 -4.33
C SER A 23 0.43 -7.68 -3.13
N LEU A 24 0.25 -8.25 -1.94
CA LEU A 24 0.72 -7.65 -0.71
C LEU A 24 2.18 -8.01 -0.47
N ASP A 25 2.93 -7.12 0.14
CA ASP A 25 4.21 -7.47 0.75
C ASP A 25 4.04 -7.63 2.26
N ALA A 26 4.95 -8.36 2.91
CA ALA A 26 4.76 -8.79 4.28
C ALA A 26 6.06 -8.81 5.10
N THR A 27 5.95 -8.40 6.36
CA THR A 27 7.06 -8.47 7.33
C THR A 27 6.56 -8.86 8.72
N ILE A 28 7.50 -9.11 9.63
CA ILE A 28 7.22 -9.13 11.06
C ILE A 28 7.72 -7.80 11.61
N GLY A 29 6.82 -7.01 12.17
CA GLY A 29 7.15 -5.71 12.78
C GLY A 29 8.19 -5.91 13.88
N LYS A 30 9.17 -5.01 13.96
CA LYS A 30 10.23 -5.18 14.95
C LYS A 30 9.74 -4.73 16.33
N ASP A 31 8.89 -3.73 16.42
CA ASP A 31 8.41 -3.22 17.70
C ASP A 31 7.18 -3.99 18.17
N SER A 32 6.16 -4.13 17.32
CA SER A 32 4.92 -4.88 17.65
C SER A 32 5.11 -6.39 17.70
N LYS A 33 6.10 -6.93 16.99
CA LYS A 33 6.23 -8.38 16.72
C LYS A 33 5.04 -9.01 15.99
N ALA A 34 4.14 -8.20 15.44
CA ALA A 34 3.00 -8.65 14.68
C ALA A 34 3.39 -8.97 13.23
N PHE A 35 2.62 -9.84 12.57
CA PHE A 35 2.74 -10.07 11.13
C PHE A 35 1.93 -9.02 10.40
N TRP A 36 2.61 -8.26 9.54
CA TRP A 36 2.03 -7.15 8.79
C TRP A 36 1.94 -7.48 7.31
N LEU A 37 0.84 -7.04 6.69
CA LEU A 37 0.55 -7.15 5.27
C LEU A 37 0.31 -5.75 4.71
N PHE A 38 1.06 -5.38 3.69
CA PHE A 38 1.03 -4.05 3.09
C PHE A 38 0.45 -4.09 1.69
N GLY A 39 -0.42 -3.15 1.40
CA GLY A 39 -1.05 -3.04 0.09
C GLY A 39 -1.47 -1.62 -0.22
N GLY A 40 -2.02 -1.47 -1.41
CA GLY A 40 -2.67 -0.24 -1.82
C GLY A 40 -3.63 -0.50 -2.97
N THR A 41 -4.32 0.54 -3.39
CA THR A 41 -5.41 0.42 -4.36
C THR A 41 -5.24 1.36 -5.55
N GLY A 42 -5.98 1.04 -6.62
CA GLY A 42 -6.03 1.80 -7.86
C GLY A 42 -6.31 0.90 -9.06
N ASP A 43 -7.14 1.35 -10.00
CA ASP A 43 -7.40 0.62 -11.24
C ASP A 43 -6.19 0.68 -12.18
N PHE A 44 -5.31 -0.31 -12.10
CA PHE A 44 -4.10 -0.36 -12.94
C PHE A 44 -4.41 -0.55 -14.43
N GLN A 45 -5.55 -1.18 -14.77
CA GLN A 45 -5.97 -1.31 -16.17
C GLN A 45 -6.39 0.04 -16.77
N ARG A 46 -6.77 0.99 -15.92
CA ARG A 46 -7.20 2.35 -16.28
C ARG A 46 -6.43 3.39 -15.48
N VAL A 47 -5.11 3.28 -15.54
CA VAL A 47 -4.18 4.08 -14.72
C VAL A 47 -4.33 5.61 -14.94
N ASN A 48 -4.72 6.04 -16.15
CA ASN A 48 -4.98 7.44 -16.51
C ASN A 48 -6.40 7.95 -16.22
N ASP A 49 -7.28 7.12 -15.67
CA ASP A 49 -8.66 7.53 -15.44
C ASP A 49 -8.78 8.47 -14.23
N VAL A 50 -9.67 9.46 -14.36
CA VAL A 50 -9.82 10.60 -13.44
C VAL A 50 -11.31 10.86 -13.17
N ASP A 51 -12.02 9.81 -12.77
CA ASP A 51 -13.48 9.84 -12.63
C ASP A 51 -13.93 9.68 -11.18
N GLY A 52 -15.08 10.28 -10.88
CA GLY A 52 -15.80 10.11 -9.62
C GLY A 52 -15.06 10.60 -8.36
N PRO A 53 -15.61 10.27 -7.18
CA PRO A 53 -14.98 10.50 -5.89
C PRO A 53 -13.96 9.38 -5.59
N MET A 54 -12.98 9.18 -6.48
CA MET A 54 -11.95 8.16 -6.33
C MET A 54 -11.17 8.38 -5.02
N ASP A 55 -11.01 7.33 -4.23
CA ASP A 55 -10.35 7.40 -2.93
C ASP A 55 -9.47 6.16 -2.77
N ASN A 56 -8.37 6.15 -3.51
CA ASN A 56 -7.39 5.09 -3.39
C ASN A 56 -6.59 5.25 -2.10
N ILE A 57 -6.23 4.13 -1.52
CA ILE A 57 -5.62 4.04 -0.20
C ILE A 57 -4.35 3.20 -0.25
N LEU A 58 -3.45 3.49 0.66
CA LEU A 58 -2.35 2.62 1.09
C LEU A 58 -2.69 2.11 2.49
N TYR A 59 -2.26 0.90 2.82
CA TYR A 59 -2.60 0.32 4.10
C TYR A 59 -1.56 -0.68 4.58
N GLY A 60 -1.50 -0.84 5.91
CA GLY A 60 -0.82 -1.92 6.60
C GLY A 60 -1.79 -2.60 7.55
N ILE A 61 -1.95 -3.92 7.44
CA ILE A 61 -2.89 -4.72 8.24
C ILE A 61 -2.12 -5.78 9.02
N LYS A 62 -2.46 -5.96 10.29
CA LYS A 62 -1.95 -7.01 11.17
C LYS A 62 -2.75 -8.29 10.99
N ASP A 63 -2.05 -9.42 10.89
CA ASP A 63 -2.63 -10.74 11.10
C ASP A 63 -2.32 -11.19 12.52
N HIS A 64 -3.31 -11.09 13.41
CA HIS A 64 -3.19 -11.47 14.82
C HIS A 64 -3.15 -12.99 15.03
N ASP A 65 -3.61 -13.78 14.05
CA ASP A 65 -3.69 -15.23 14.18
C ASP A 65 -2.40 -15.91 13.69
N TYR A 66 -1.58 -15.21 12.92
CA TYR A 66 -0.28 -15.69 12.45
C TYR A 66 0.66 -16.16 13.58
N PRO A 67 1.40 -17.28 13.42
CA PRO A 67 1.51 -18.14 12.23
C PRO A 67 0.43 -19.21 12.13
N TYR A 68 -0.55 -19.19 13.03
CA TYR A 68 -1.67 -20.10 12.96
C TYR A 68 -2.71 -19.57 11.97
N PHE A 69 -3.58 -20.47 11.55
CA PHE A 69 -4.76 -20.11 10.79
C PHE A 69 -5.96 -20.24 11.72
N LYS A 70 -6.74 -19.17 11.84
CA LYS A 70 -8.01 -19.19 12.56
C LYS A 70 -9.10 -18.69 11.63
N SER A 71 -10.10 -19.52 11.42
CA SER A 71 -11.35 -19.10 10.80
C SER A 71 -12.47 -19.39 11.77
N ASN A 72 -13.07 -18.32 12.31
CA ASN A 72 -14.25 -18.44 13.16
C ASN A 72 -15.50 -18.83 12.35
N LEU A 73 -15.39 -18.92 11.01
CA LEU A 73 -16.50 -19.03 10.09
C LEU A 73 -16.30 -20.18 9.10
N LYS A 74 -17.36 -20.97 8.90
CA LYS A 74 -17.32 -22.05 7.92
C LYS A 74 -17.41 -21.46 6.52
N VAL A 75 -16.40 -21.70 5.68
CA VAL A 75 -16.44 -21.36 4.26
C VAL A 75 -17.56 -22.16 3.60
N PRO A 76 -18.58 -21.50 3.02
CA PRO A 76 -19.68 -22.20 2.37
C PRO A 76 -19.18 -22.90 1.11
N ARG A 77 -19.65 -24.11 0.85
CA ARG A 77 -19.36 -24.78 -0.41
C ARG A 77 -20.27 -24.25 -1.51
N GLN A 78 -19.71 -24.03 -2.70
CA GLN A 78 -20.45 -23.49 -3.84
C GLN A 78 -21.64 -24.37 -4.29
N ASP A 79 -21.61 -25.65 -3.97
CA ASP A 79 -22.68 -26.63 -4.25
C ASP A 79 -23.79 -26.65 -3.18
N SER A 80 -23.68 -25.86 -2.10
CA SER A 80 -24.70 -25.77 -1.06
C SER A 80 -25.71 -24.65 -1.31
N ASP A 81 -26.99 -24.92 -1.06
CA ASP A 81 -28.04 -23.90 -1.17
C ASP A 81 -27.74 -22.69 -0.26
N GLY A 82 -27.87 -21.48 -0.80
CA GLY A 82 -27.63 -20.24 -0.05
C GLY A 82 -26.15 -19.89 0.18
N TRP A 83 -25.20 -20.60 -0.45
CA TRP A 83 -23.76 -20.37 -0.24
C TRP A 83 -23.33 -18.92 -0.45
N LYS A 84 -23.95 -18.20 -1.42
CA LYS A 84 -23.65 -16.78 -1.69
C LYS A 84 -23.99 -15.90 -0.50
N THR A 85 -25.16 -16.11 0.11
CA THR A 85 -25.60 -15.34 1.27
C THR A 85 -24.68 -15.57 2.45
N LEU A 86 -24.29 -16.82 2.70
CA LEU A 86 -23.34 -17.16 3.77
C LEU A 86 -21.95 -16.60 3.50
N ALA A 87 -21.50 -16.59 2.24
CA ALA A 87 -20.21 -15.99 1.86
C ALA A 87 -20.22 -14.47 2.11
N VAL A 88 -21.29 -13.77 1.72
CA VAL A 88 -21.46 -12.33 1.98
C VAL A 88 -21.52 -12.04 3.48
N GLN A 89 -22.24 -12.85 4.25
CA GLN A 89 -22.27 -12.73 5.71
C GLN A 89 -20.87 -12.89 6.32
N ASN A 90 -20.11 -13.89 5.87
CA ASN A 90 -18.75 -14.11 6.35
C ASN A 90 -17.82 -12.94 6.03
N ILE A 91 -17.95 -12.36 4.82
CA ILE A 91 -17.20 -11.17 4.44
C ILE A 91 -17.57 -10.00 5.35
N ASN A 92 -18.87 -9.75 5.59
CA ASN A 92 -19.33 -8.60 6.38
C ASN A 92 -18.92 -8.64 7.85
N LEU A 93 -18.55 -9.81 8.38
CA LEU A 93 -18.01 -9.97 9.73
C LEU A 93 -16.53 -9.58 9.84
N ALA A 94 -15.81 -9.53 8.72
CA ALA A 94 -14.44 -9.05 8.73
C ALA A 94 -14.42 -7.55 9.01
N HIS A 95 -13.40 -7.16 9.77
CA HIS A 95 -13.02 -5.78 10.02
C HIS A 95 -12.73 -5.03 8.72
N ASP A 96 -12.86 -3.72 8.74
CA ASP A 96 -12.62 -2.89 7.56
C ASP A 96 -11.85 -1.61 7.83
N VAL A 97 -11.26 -1.14 6.74
CA VAL A 97 -10.27 -0.06 6.72
C VAL A 97 -10.85 1.31 7.09
N ASP A 98 -12.17 1.48 6.99
CA ASP A 98 -12.83 2.76 7.30
C ASP A 98 -13.40 2.80 8.73
N ASP A 99 -13.28 1.73 9.54
CA ASP A 99 -13.70 1.74 10.94
C ASP A 99 -12.59 2.31 11.83
N PRO A 100 -12.75 3.53 12.39
CA PRO A 100 -11.71 4.19 13.17
C PRO A 100 -11.41 3.52 14.52
N ASN A 101 -12.23 2.55 14.95
CA ASN A 101 -11.94 1.76 16.15
C ASN A 101 -11.06 0.53 15.86
N ILE A 102 -10.80 0.26 14.59
CA ILE A 102 -10.12 -0.93 14.08
C ILE A 102 -8.87 -0.53 13.30
N CYS A 103 -9.00 0.46 12.41
CA CYS A 103 -7.94 0.93 11.54
C CYS A 103 -7.68 2.41 11.81
N VAL A 104 -6.42 2.77 12.06
CA VAL A 104 -6.06 4.15 12.33
C VAL A 104 -5.81 4.88 11.01
N ASP A 105 -6.50 5.99 10.79
CA ASP A 105 -6.22 6.89 9.67
C ASP A 105 -4.96 7.73 9.98
N THR A 106 -3.92 7.49 9.20
CA THR A 106 -2.58 8.07 9.33
C THR A 106 -2.24 9.01 8.17
N THR A 107 -3.25 9.38 7.36
CA THR A 107 -3.07 10.18 6.14
C THR A 107 -2.28 11.47 6.35
N LEU A 108 -2.47 12.10 7.50
CA LEU A 108 -1.83 13.37 7.87
C LEU A 108 -0.79 13.20 8.99
N ASP A 109 -0.37 11.97 9.28
CA ASP A 109 0.62 11.70 10.33
C ASP A 109 2.04 11.85 9.79
N GLU A 110 2.69 12.95 10.19
CA GLU A 110 4.11 13.21 9.91
C GLU A 110 5.00 12.95 11.14
N THR A 111 4.41 12.86 12.33
CA THR A 111 5.14 12.84 13.61
C THR A 111 5.19 11.46 14.26
N GLY A 112 4.30 10.54 13.86
CA GLY A 112 4.14 9.23 14.50
C GLY A 112 3.12 9.23 15.65
N GLU A 113 2.37 10.32 15.82
CA GLU A 113 1.39 10.44 16.91
C GLU A 113 0.18 9.52 16.72
N LEU A 114 -0.08 9.09 15.48
CA LEU A 114 -1.20 8.22 15.12
C LEU A 114 -0.77 6.76 14.91
N CYS A 115 0.36 6.35 15.51
CA CYS A 115 0.80 4.97 15.41
C CYS A 115 -0.22 3.99 16.04
N PRO A 116 -0.67 2.94 15.31
CA PRO A 116 -1.63 1.98 15.82
C PRO A 116 -1.16 1.26 17.09
N VAL A 117 -2.04 1.16 18.07
CA VAL A 117 -1.79 0.41 19.31
C VAL A 117 -2.06 -1.08 19.11
N ALA A 118 -1.81 -1.89 20.15
CA ALA A 118 -1.93 -3.34 20.07
C ALA A 118 -3.35 -3.85 19.75
N SER A 119 -4.40 -3.08 20.09
CA SER A 119 -5.79 -3.42 19.79
C SER A 119 -6.21 -3.09 18.37
N ASP A 120 -5.46 -2.22 17.68
CA ASP A 120 -5.78 -1.80 16.32
C ASP A 120 -5.26 -2.85 15.34
N ASP A 121 -6.02 -3.09 14.28
CA ASP A 121 -5.73 -4.10 13.28
C ASP A 121 -4.90 -3.55 12.12
N GLY A 122 -4.66 -2.24 12.08
CA GLY A 122 -3.82 -1.66 11.04
C GLY A 122 -3.88 -0.14 10.98
N TRP A 123 -3.29 0.38 9.91
CA TRP A 123 -3.32 1.78 9.53
C TRP A 123 -3.72 1.95 8.06
N VAL A 124 -4.27 3.11 7.73
CA VAL A 124 -4.63 3.52 6.37
C VAL A 124 -4.10 4.92 6.06
N VAL A 125 -3.73 5.14 4.81
CA VAL A 125 -3.37 6.43 4.24
C VAL A 125 -4.20 6.63 2.97
N HIS A 126 -4.99 7.69 2.93
CA HIS A 126 -5.70 8.12 1.73
C HIS A 126 -4.73 8.84 0.79
N LEU A 127 -4.69 8.45 -0.48
CA LEU A 127 -3.75 9.02 -1.43
C LEU A 127 -4.10 10.46 -1.84
N ASP A 128 -5.36 10.86 -1.69
CA ASP A 128 -5.86 12.13 -2.19
C ASP A 128 -6.95 12.72 -1.27
N ASP A 129 -7.01 14.05 -1.22
CA ASP A 129 -8.18 14.77 -0.71
C ASP A 129 -9.28 14.76 -1.78
N LEU A 130 -10.47 14.27 -1.44
CA LEU A 130 -11.62 14.23 -2.34
C LEU A 130 -12.01 15.62 -2.89
N ALA A 131 -11.74 16.70 -2.16
CA ALA A 131 -11.99 18.06 -2.64
C ALA A 131 -10.97 18.53 -3.69
N ASN A 132 -9.77 17.96 -3.72
CA ASN A 132 -8.68 18.27 -4.65
C ASN A 132 -7.99 17.00 -5.13
N ASN A 133 -8.79 16.10 -5.70
CA ASN A 133 -8.38 14.75 -6.02
C ASN A 133 -7.34 14.72 -7.16
N LYS A 134 -6.19 14.09 -6.92
CA LYS A 134 -5.16 13.88 -7.95
C LYS A 134 -5.23 12.49 -8.60
N TYR A 135 -6.21 11.67 -8.22
CA TYR A 135 -6.52 10.36 -8.78
C TYR A 135 -5.32 9.42 -8.78
N ARG A 136 -4.49 9.49 -7.74
CA ARG A 136 -3.29 8.69 -7.56
C ARG A 136 -3.67 7.23 -7.40
N LYS A 137 -2.81 6.34 -7.92
CA LYS A 137 -3.02 4.89 -7.93
C LYS A 137 -1.71 4.18 -7.62
N LEU A 138 -1.78 3.08 -6.88
CA LEU A 138 -0.66 2.14 -6.77
C LEU A 138 -0.36 1.51 -8.14
N THR A 139 0.93 1.38 -8.50
CA THR A 139 1.35 0.81 -9.80
C THR A 139 2.28 -0.39 -9.72
N GLY A 140 2.52 -0.90 -8.52
CA GLY A 140 3.32 -2.09 -8.27
C GLY A 140 3.09 -2.62 -6.86
N THR A 141 3.56 -3.85 -6.61
CA THR A 141 3.60 -4.41 -5.25
C THR A 141 4.39 -3.45 -4.34
N PRO A 142 3.90 -3.14 -3.12
CA PRO A 142 4.69 -2.41 -2.14
C PRO A 142 5.97 -3.16 -1.80
N THR A 143 6.96 -2.48 -1.25
CA THR A 143 8.22 -3.12 -0.85
C THR A 143 8.58 -2.73 0.56
N VAL A 144 8.59 -3.70 1.48
CA VAL A 144 9.00 -3.48 2.87
C VAL A 144 10.49 -3.70 3.04
N PHE A 145 11.18 -2.70 3.59
CA PHE A 145 12.60 -2.77 3.87
C PHE A 145 13.01 -1.77 4.96
N LYS A 146 13.82 -2.23 5.91
CA LYS A 146 14.39 -1.41 7.01
C LYS A 146 13.34 -0.64 7.84
N GLY A 147 12.22 -1.25 8.19
CA GLY A 147 11.18 -0.60 9.00
C GLY A 147 10.38 0.45 8.22
N ARG A 148 10.34 0.33 6.89
CA ARG A 148 9.57 1.19 6.00
C ARG A 148 8.92 0.37 4.92
N VAL A 149 7.82 0.90 4.39
CA VAL A 149 7.17 0.38 3.19
C VAL A 149 7.22 1.44 2.11
N TYR A 150 7.66 1.02 0.92
CA TYR A 150 7.75 1.86 -0.26
C TYR A 150 6.65 1.49 -1.25
N PHE A 151 5.88 2.49 -1.67
CA PHE A 151 4.73 2.34 -2.55
C PHE A 151 5.01 3.05 -3.88
N PRO A 152 5.11 2.33 -5.01
CA PRO A 152 5.19 2.96 -6.32
C PRO A 152 3.81 3.52 -6.70
N ILE A 153 3.72 4.83 -6.84
CA ILE A 153 2.47 5.55 -7.13
C ILE A 153 2.54 6.21 -8.51
N TYR A 154 1.41 6.23 -9.19
CA TYR A 154 1.19 7.03 -10.38
C TYR A 154 0.16 8.12 -10.14
N LYS A 155 0.50 9.34 -10.54
CA LYS A 155 -0.41 10.49 -10.64
C LYS A 155 -0.70 10.77 -12.12
N PRO A 156 -1.95 10.64 -12.57
CA PRO A 156 -2.37 11.07 -13.91
C PRO A 156 -1.99 12.53 -14.21
N PRO A 157 -1.83 12.90 -15.50
CA PRO A 157 -1.50 14.27 -15.88
C PRO A 157 -2.64 15.25 -15.52
N ASP A 158 -2.27 16.45 -15.11
CA ASP A 158 -3.22 17.55 -14.88
C ASP A 158 -3.91 17.98 -16.19
N GLY A 159 -5.11 18.53 -16.08
CA GLY A 159 -5.81 19.14 -17.21
C GLY A 159 -6.58 18.17 -18.13
N GLY A 160 -6.73 16.91 -17.73
CA GLY A 160 -7.68 15.95 -18.33
C GLY A 160 -7.29 15.38 -19.69
N ASN A 161 -6.12 15.73 -20.25
CA ASN A 161 -5.61 15.06 -21.44
C ASN A 161 -5.12 13.65 -21.08
N ARG A 162 -5.98 12.66 -21.28
CA ARG A 162 -5.71 11.23 -20.99
C ARG A 162 -4.57 10.63 -21.82
N CYS A 163 -4.15 11.30 -22.90
CA CYS A 163 -3.01 10.89 -23.71
C CYS A 163 -1.67 11.45 -23.20
N SER A 164 -1.69 12.43 -22.29
CA SER A 164 -0.48 12.92 -21.66
C SER A 164 0.11 11.86 -20.74
N LEU A 165 1.43 11.88 -20.62
CA LEU A 165 2.13 11.06 -19.66
C LEU A 165 1.95 11.65 -18.26
N GLY A 166 1.54 10.84 -17.29
CA GLY A 166 1.53 11.23 -15.89
C GLY A 166 2.89 11.06 -15.25
N THR A 167 2.89 11.01 -13.92
CA THR A 167 4.10 11.11 -13.11
C THR A 167 4.18 9.98 -12.10
N ALA A 168 5.37 9.42 -11.96
CA ALA A 168 5.69 8.38 -11.01
C ALA A 168 6.24 8.99 -9.72
N TYR A 169 5.77 8.46 -8.60
CA TYR A 169 6.14 8.82 -7.25
C TYR A 169 6.47 7.57 -6.44
N ILE A 170 7.18 7.76 -5.32
CA ILE A 170 7.29 6.78 -4.25
C ILE A 170 6.76 7.42 -2.97
N CYS A 171 5.68 6.88 -2.43
CA CYS A 171 5.30 7.17 -1.06
C CYS A 171 6.05 6.19 -0.14
N SER A 172 6.65 6.70 0.93
CA SER A 172 7.24 5.88 1.99
C SER A 172 6.44 6.07 3.26
N ALA A 173 6.16 4.97 3.97
CA ALA A 173 5.58 5.00 5.29
C ALA A 173 6.42 4.18 6.28
N ASP A 174 6.33 4.48 7.57
CA ASP A 174 6.72 3.57 8.64
C ASP A 174 5.89 2.28 8.55
N ASP A 175 6.52 1.11 8.68
CA ASP A 175 5.84 -0.16 8.44
C ASP A 175 4.84 -0.53 9.55
N GLU A 176 5.00 -0.01 10.76
CA GLU A 176 4.10 -0.30 11.89
C GLU A 176 3.15 0.85 12.18
N CYS A 177 3.58 2.09 11.92
CA CYS A 177 2.83 3.29 12.25
C CYS A 177 2.08 3.92 11.08
N GLY A 178 2.41 3.63 9.82
CA GLY A 178 1.79 4.28 8.65
C GLY A 178 2.20 5.74 8.44
N THR A 179 2.96 6.32 9.38
CA THR A 179 3.49 7.68 9.34
C THR A 179 4.26 7.94 8.06
N ASN A 180 4.02 9.08 7.41
CA ASN A 180 4.67 9.43 6.17
C ASN A 180 6.18 9.68 6.37
N LYS A 181 7.00 9.03 5.55
CA LYS A 181 8.47 9.07 5.56
C LYS A 181 9.07 9.45 4.21
N SER A 182 8.25 9.99 3.30
CA SER A 182 8.66 10.32 1.93
C SER A 182 9.61 11.53 1.88
N SER A 183 9.48 12.48 2.80
CA SER A 183 10.41 13.62 2.92
C SER A 183 11.84 13.16 3.17
N GLU A 184 12.03 12.15 4.00
CA GLU A 184 13.35 11.59 4.29
C GLU A 184 13.99 10.89 3.08
N LEU A 185 13.17 10.37 2.14
CA LEU A 185 13.67 9.89 0.84
C LEU A 185 14.11 11.07 -0.04
N ALA A 186 13.31 12.12 -0.10
CA ALA A 186 13.63 13.32 -0.88
C ALA A 186 14.96 13.94 -0.41
N GLU A 187 15.14 14.07 0.90
CA GLU A 187 16.38 14.58 1.51
C GLU A 187 17.59 13.71 1.17
N ALA A 188 17.45 12.38 1.18
CA ALA A 188 18.53 11.45 0.84
C ALA A 188 18.99 11.58 -0.63
N GLU A 189 18.05 11.89 -1.53
CA GLU A 189 18.31 12.13 -2.96
C GLU A 189 18.69 13.59 -3.26
N GLY A 190 18.80 14.44 -2.22
CA GLY A 190 19.13 15.86 -2.36
C GLY A 190 18.03 16.68 -3.06
N ALA A 191 16.80 16.18 -3.09
CA ALA A 191 15.64 16.92 -3.55
C ALA A 191 15.17 17.87 -2.44
N THR A 192 14.91 19.12 -2.81
CA THR A 192 14.38 20.16 -1.91
C THR A 192 13.05 20.63 -2.43
N ASP A 193 12.04 20.69 -1.56
CA ASP A 193 10.67 21.15 -1.85
C ASP A 193 9.94 20.34 -2.93
N ASP A 194 9.12 19.39 -2.48
CA ASP A 194 7.98 18.95 -3.27
C ASP A 194 6.71 19.26 -2.47
N GLU A 195 5.72 19.92 -3.11
CA GLU A 195 4.40 20.11 -2.52
C GLU A 195 3.62 18.78 -2.46
N ASP A 196 4.13 17.73 -3.12
CA ASP A 196 3.55 16.40 -3.11
C ASP A 196 3.96 15.63 -1.83
N PRO A 197 3.02 14.95 -1.13
CA PRO A 197 3.34 14.15 0.05
C PRO A 197 4.22 12.93 -0.24
N CYS A 198 4.49 12.63 -1.52
CA CYS A 198 5.31 11.51 -1.95
C CYS A 198 6.51 11.99 -2.78
N TYR A 199 7.59 11.21 -2.77
CA TYR A 199 8.81 11.55 -3.49
C TYR A 199 8.62 11.42 -5.00
N PHE A 200 8.81 12.53 -5.74
CA PHE A 200 8.80 12.52 -7.19
C PHE A 200 9.98 11.73 -7.76
N VAL A 201 9.68 10.78 -8.67
CA VAL A 201 10.70 9.99 -9.36
C VAL A 201 10.96 10.55 -10.75
N ARG A 202 9.95 10.56 -11.62
CA ARG A 202 9.96 11.14 -12.98
C ARG A 202 8.61 10.96 -13.68
N ALA A 203 8.46 11.50 -14.88
CA ALA A 203 7.31 11.19 -15.73
C ALA A 203 7.29 9.70 -16.17
N GLY A 204 6.12 9.07 -16.10
CA GLY A 204 5.93 7.65 -16.42
C GLY A 204 5.27 6.84 -15.32
N ILE A 205 5.29 5.51 -15.47
CA ILE A 205 4.72 4.54 -14.52
C ILE A 205 5.86 3.73 -13.90
N LEU A 206 5.99 3.76 -12.58
CA LEU A 206 7.01 3.03 -11.84
C LEU A 206 6.55 1.59 -11.54
N SER A 207 7.46 0.63 -11.75
CA SER A 207 7.26 -0.78 -11.40
C SER A 207 7.39 -1.01 -9.89
N GLU A 208 7.12 -2.25 -9.47
CA GLU A 208 7.60 -2.75 -8.18
C GLU A 208 9.09 -2.44 -7.98
N LEU A 209 9.43 -2.09 -6.74
CA LEU A 209 10.79 -1.79 -6.33
C LEU A 209 11.50 -3.07 -5.88
N VAL A 210 12.76 -3.21 -6.26
CA VAL A 210 13.62 -4.33 -5.84
C VAL A 210 14.77 -3.78 -5.01
N VAL A 211 14.97 -4.36 -3.84
CA VAL A 211 16.05 -3.95 -2.93
C VAL A 211 17.33 -4.74 -3.21
N PHE A 212 18.42 -4.05 -3.44
CA PHE A 212 19.76 -4.63 -3.43
C PHE A 212 20.74 -3.74 -2.67
N GLY A 213 21.40 -4.30 -1.66
CA GLY A 213 22.12 -3.50 -0.67
C GLY A 213 21.14 -2.57 0.06
N ASP A 214 21.42 -1.28 0.03
CA ASP A 214 20.57 -0.23 0.60
C ASP A 214 19.86 0.59 -0.48
N THR A 215 19.82 0.09 -1.72
CA THR A 215 19.28 0.80 -2.87
C THR A 215 17.99 0.13 -3.36
N LEU A 216 16.99 0.96 -3.62
CA LEU A 216 15.73 0.63 -4.28
C LEU A 216 15.92 0.78 -5.79
N TYR A 217 15.64 -0.27 -6.53
CA TYR A 217 15.69 -0.28 -7.99
C TYR A 217 14.29 -0.46 -8.56
N GLY A 218 13.91 0.34 -9.54
CA GLY A 218 12.62 0.22 -10.23
C GLY A 218 12.76 0.58 -11.70
N ASN A 219 11.87 0.07 -12.54
CA ASN A 219 11.77 0.51 -13.93
C ASN A 219 10.64 1.51 -14.08
N VAL A 220 10.84 2.54 -14.91
CA VAL A 220 9.78 3.47 -15.29
C VAL A 220 9.45 3.27 -16.76
N ALA A 221 8.19 2.99 -17.03
CA ALA A 221 7.64 2.93 -18.38
C ALA A 221 7.16 4.32 -18.83
N GLY A 222 7.41 4.64 -20.10
CA GLY A 222 7.00 5.89 -20.73
C GLY A 222 7.96 7.09 -20.73
N PRO A 223 9.24 7.03 -20.29
CA PRO A 223 10.11 8.21 -20.40
C PRO A 223 10.28 8.61 -21.87
N SER A 224 10.03 9.88 -22.20
CA SER A 224 10.18 10.43 -23.56
C SER A 224 11.61 10.87 -23.87
N ASP A 225 12.39 11.17 -22.83
CA ASP A 225 13.62 11.95 -22.97
C ASP A 225 14.89 11.10 -22.88
N THR A 226 14.80 9.88 -22.34
CA THR A 226 15.96 8.98 -22.14
C THR A 226 15.57 7.51 -22.37
N GLU A 227 16.49 6.72 -22.93
CA GLU A 227 16.34 5.26 -23.04
C GLU A 227 16.55 4.53 -21.70
N GLU A 228 17.05 5.25 -20.69
CA GLU A 228 17.33 4.71 -19.36
C GLU A 228 16.04 4.59 -18.54
N THR A 229 15.49 3.37 -18.52
CA THR A 229 14.26 3.06 -17.78
C THR A 229 14.49 2.64 -16.33
N LEU A 230 15.74 2.39 -15.92
CA LEU A 230 16.06 2.04 -14.54
C LEU A 230 16.18 3.31 -13.66
N VAL A 231 15.56 3.29 -12.48
CA VAL A 231 15.80 4.24 -11.40
C VAL A 231 16.46 3.53 -10.23
N SER A 232 17.33 4.24 -9.53
CA SER A 232 18.00 3.78 -8.32
C SER A 232 17.94 4.87 -7.27
N ILE A 233 17.34 4.56 -6.12
CA ILE A 233 17.09 5.52 -5.03
C ILE A 233 17.62 4.89 -3.74
N LEU A 234 18.31 5.65 -2.91
CA LEU A 234 18.77 5.17 -1.61
C LEU A 234 17.55 4.96 -0.70
N ALA A 235 17.43 3.76 -0.14
CA ALA A 235 16.39 3.48 0.83
C ALA A 235 16.60 4.37 2.07
N GLY A 236 15.49 4.88 2.60
CA GLY A 236 15.48 5.67 3.83
C GLY A 236 16.23 4.98 4.97
N SER A 237 16.87 5.79 5.82
CA SER A 237 17.58 5.25 6.98
C SER A 237 16.60 4.50 7.88
N GLY A 238 16.98 3.32 8.32
CA GLY A 238 16.03 2.44 8.99
C GLY A 238 16.71 1.25 9.61
N GLU A 239 15.89 0.33 10.08
CA GLU A 239 16.34 -0.67 11.02
C GLU A 239 17.20 -1.75 10.36
N VAL A 240 18.47 -1.81 10.76
CA VAL A 240 19.41 -2.84 10.31
C VAL A 240 19.22 -4.08 11.19
N SER A 241 18.59 -5.12 10.66
CA SER A 241 18.74 -6.47 11.22
C SER A 241 19.64 -7.30 10.30
N SER A 242 20.71 -7.87 10.85
CA SER A 242 21.66 -8.73 10.11
C SER A 242 21.08 -10.09 9.70
N TYR A 243 19.80 -10.31 9.96
CA TYR A 243 19.10 -11.54 9.63
C TYR A 243 17.82 -11.18 8.90
N ARG A 244 17.78 -11.41 7.58
CA ARG A 244 16.51 -11.66 6.88
C ARG A 244 15.86 -12.87 7.54
N LYS A 245 15.10 -12.65 8.61
CA LYS A 245 14.13 -13.62 9.11
C LYS A 245 13.03 -13.64 8.06
N SER A 246 13.25 -14.42 7.00
CA SER A 246 12.16 -14.71 6.07
C SER A 246 11.02 -15.27 6.91
N TRP A 247 9.87 -14.59 6.88
CA TRP A 247 8.68 -15.10 7.53
C TRP A 247 8.39 -16.52 7.02
N ARG A 248 8.70 -16.85 5.76
CA ARG A 248 8.59 -18.20 5.18
C ARG A 248 9.54 -19.26 5.77
N GLN A 249 10.60 -18.89 6.49
CA GLN A 249 11.65 -19.82 6.97
C GLN A 249 11.62 -20.06 8.48
N ASN A 250 10.67 -19.47 9.22
CA ASN A 250 10.61 -19.58 10.68
C ASN A 250 9.57 -20.57 11.23
N TYR A 251 9.09 -21.52 10.41
CA TYR A 251 8.21 -22.62 10.84
C TYR A 251 8.66 -23.95 10.22
#